data_AF-A0AA38CN39-F1
#
_entry.id   AF-A0AA38CN39-F1
#
_cell.length_a   1.000
_cell.length_b   1.000
_cell.length_c   1.000
_cell.angle_alpha   90.00
_cell.angle_beta   90.00
_cell.angle_gamma   90.00
#
_symmetry.space_group_name_H-M   'P 1'
#
loop_
_entity.id
_entity.type
_entity.pdbx_description
1 polymer ?
#
loop_
_entity_poly.entity_id
_entity_poly.type
_entity_poly.pdbx_seq_one_letter_code
_entity_poly.pdbx_strand_id
1 'polypeptide(L)' 'IWVYGNSFESFLVAIVIPNPQSLESWANANGETGNFESLCQSLKAKKYILDELNATGKKHK' A
#
# COMPACT_ATOMS: atom_id res chain seq x y z
N ILE A 1 -6.17 1.81 7.27
CA ILE A 1 -6.68 1.02 6.12
C ILE A 1 -8.15 0.73 6.35
N TRP A 2 -8.97 0.84 5.30
CA TRP A 2 -10.38 0.40 5.34
C TRP A 2 -10.56 -0.70 4.30
N VAL A 3 -11.18 -1.81 4.68
CA VAL A 3 -11.38 -2.98 3.80
C VAL A 3 -12.86 -3.30 3.75
N TYR A 4 -13.37 -3.43 2.53
CA TYR A 4 -14.72 -3.86 2.23
C TYR A 4 -14.70 -5.24 1.58
N GLY A 5 -15.60 -6.09 2.05
CA GLY A 5 -15.88 -7.40 1.48
C GLY A 5 -17.32 -7.78 1.76
N ASN A 6 -17.98 -8.37 0.77
CA ASN A 6 -19.29 -8.99 0.96
C ASN A 6 -19.30 -10.36 0.26
N SER A 7 -20.22 -11.24 0.64
CA SER A 7 -20.28 -12.62 0.15
C SER A 7 -20.73 -12.76 -1.30
N PHE A 8 -21.29 -11.70 -1.90
CA PHE A 8 -21.73 -11.67 -3.29
C PHE A 8 -20.62 -11.22 -4.25
N GLU A 9 -19.57 -10.57 -3.75
CA GLU A 9 -18.44 -10.11 -4.55
C GLU A 9 -17.26 -11.09 -4.44
N SER A 10 -16.63 -11.39 -5.57
CA SER A 10 -15.51 -12.35 -5.62
C SER A 10 -14.18 -11.78 -5.13
N PHE A 11 -14.14 -10.50 -4.75
CA PHE A 11 -12.91 -9.81 -4.35
C PHE A 11 -13.17 -8.82 -3.20
N LEU A 12 -12.12 -8.59 -2.42
CA LEU A 12 -12.08 -7.54 -1.41
C LEU A 12 -11.60 -6.23 -2.02
N VAL A 13 -12.13 -5.11 -1.56
CA VAL A 13 -11.68 -3.77 -1.94
C VAL A 13 -11.12 -3.08 -0.71
N ALA A 14 -9.91 -2.53 -0.80
CA ALA A 14 -9.29 -1.79 0.29
C ALA A 14 -8.95 -0.36 -0.13
N ILE A 15 -9.24 0.60 0.77
CA ILE A 15 -8.79 1.97 0.67
C ILE A 15 -7.64 2.17 1.66
N VAL A 16 -6.49 2.56 1.12
CA VAL A 16 -5.25 2.77 1.89
C VAL A 16 -4.84 4.24 1.77
N ILE A 17 -4.62 4.88 2.91
CA ILE A 17 -3.99 6.19 3.00
C ILE A 17 -2.63 5.96 3.66
N PRO A 18 -1.53 5.97 2.89
CA PRO A 18 -0.20 5.77 3.44
C PRO A 18 0.22 6.95 4.32
N ASN A 19 0.99 6.70 5.38
CA ASN A 19 1.62 7.76 6.17
C ASN A 19 2.70 8.43 5.30
N PRO A 20 2.69 9.77 5.13
CA PRO A 20 3.68 10.48 4.32
C PRO A 20 5.13 10.19 4.71
N GLN A 21 5.47 10.28 6.01
CA GLN A 21 6.84 10.08 6.48
C GLN A 21 7.34 8.66 6.20
N SER A 22 6.49 7.66 6.42
CA SER A 22 6.85 6.27 6.16
C SER A 22 7.04 5.99 4.67
N LEU A 23 6.18 6.57 3.82
CA LEU A 23 6.26 6.39 2.37
C LEU A 23 7.49 7.07 1.78
N GLU A 24 7.77 8.30 2.22
CA GLU A 24 8.96 9.06 1.81
C GLU A 24 10.26 8.38 2.28
N SER A 25 10.28 7.87 3.51
CA SER A 25 11.42 7.10 4.02
C SER A 25 11.68 5.83 3.20
N TRP A 26 10.63 5.09 2.87
CA TRP A 26 10.73 3.93 1.97
C TRP A 26 11.22 4.34 0.57
N ALA A 27 10.68 5.42 0.02
CA ALA A 27 11.05 5.91 -1.31
C ALA A 27 12.55 6.26 -1.38
N ASN A 28 13.05 7.01 -0.39
CA ASN A 28 14.46 7.36 -0.27
C ASN A 28 15.36 6.11 -0.17
N ALA A 29 14.94 5.10 0.60
CA ALA A 29 15.68 3.85 0.74
C ALA A 29 15.70 2.99 -0.55
N ASN A 30 14.71 3.16 -1.43
CA ASN A 30 14.56 2.40 -2.67
C ASN A 30 14.95 3.19 -3.93
N GLY A 31 15.52 4.40 -3.76
CA GLY A 31 15.93 5.27 -4.86
C GLY A 31 14.76 5.87 -5.66
N GLU A 32 13.55 5.88 -5.09
CA GLU A 32 12.40 6.57 -5.66
C GLU A 32 12.43 8.03 -5.23
N THR A 33 12.23 8.95 -6.18
CA THR A 33 12.22 10.39 -5.93
C THR A 33 10.87 10.99 -6.29
N GLY A 34 10.42 11.95 -5.49
CA GLY A 34 9.13 12.59 -5.70
C GLY A 34 8.49 13.08 -4.41
N ASN A 35 7.49 13.94 -4.54
CA ASN A 35 6.64 14.34 -3.42
C ASN A 35 5.63 13.23 -3.07
N PHE A 36 4.99 13.31 -1.91
CA PHE A 36 4.02 12.32 -1.45
C PHE A 36 2.95 11.96 -2.50
N GLU A 37 2.42 12.96 -3.23
CA GLU A 37 1.41 12.74 -4.27
C GLU A 37 1.94 11.92 -5.44
N SER A 38 3.14 12.23 -5.93
CA SER A 38 3.80 11.47 -7.00
C SER A 38 4.13 10.04 -6.56
N LEU A 39 4.56 9.85 -5.30
CA LEU A 39 4.81 8.54 -4.73
C LEU A 39 3.51 7.73 -4.62
N CYS A 40 2.39 8.35 -4.25
CA CYS A 40 1.08 7.70 -4.23
C CYS A 40 0.60 7.25 -5.62
N GLN A 41 1.05 7.92 -6.68
CA GLN A 41 0.74 7.53 -8.06
C GLN A 41 1.70 6.45 -8.60
N SER A 42 2.91 6.33 -8.03
CA SER A 42 3.92 5.34 -8.44
C SER A 42 3.43 3.90 -8.33
N LEU A 43 3.61 3.13 -9.41
CA LEU A 43 3.28 1.71 -9.45
C LEU A 43 4.13 0.89 -8.49
N LYS A 44 5.39 1.30 -8.27
CA LYS A 44 6.29 0.62 -7.33
C LYS A 44 5.84 0.81 -5.89
N ALA A 45 5.44 2.02 -5.52
CA ALA A 45 4.89 2.32 -4.19
C ALA A 45 3.60 1.54 -3.93
N LYS A 46 2.67 1.51 -4.91
CA LYS A 46 1.44 0.71 -4.82
C LYS A 46 1.74 -0.78 -4.63
N LYS A 47 2.69 -1.31 -5.40
CA LYS A 47 3.12 -2.71 -5.28
C LYS A 47 3.71 -3.00 -3.90
N TYR A 48 4.61 -2.15 -3.41
CA TYR A 48 5.20 -2.29 -2.08
C TYR A 48 4.14 -2.34 -0.98
N ILE A 49 3.21 -1.38 -0.98
CA ILE A 49 2.11 -1.33 0.01
C ILE A 49 1.27 -2.61 -0.06
N LEU A 50 0.92 -3.07 -1.26
CA LEU A 50 0.13 -4.30 -1.43
C LEU A 50 0.89 -5.55 -0.96
N ASP A 51 2.18 -5.64 -1.26
CA ASP A 51 3.03 -6.77 -0.85
C ASP A 51 3.18 -6.81 0.69
N GLU A 52 3.37 -5.66 1.35
CA GLU A 52 3.40 -5.56 2.82
C GLU A 52 2.07 -5.95 3.47
N LEU A 53 0.95 -5.51 2.90
CA LEU A 53 -0.39 -5.89 3.38
C LEU A 53 -0.62 -7.40 3.23
N ASN A 54 -0.22 -8.00 2.11
CA ASN A 54 -0.30 -9.43 1.88
C ASN A 54 0.60 -10.22 2.82
N ALA A 55 1.83 -9.76 3.06
CA ALA A 55 2.76 -10.40 3.98
C ALA A 55 2.21 -10.37 5.42
N THR A 56 1.68 -9.22 5.85
CA THR A 56 1.06 -9.06 7.17
C THR A 56 -0.16 -9.97 7.32
N GLY A 57 -1.05 -10.02 6.33
CA GLY A 57 -2.23 -10.90 6.35
C GLY A 57 -1.87 -12.39 6.40
N LYS A 58 -0.80 -12.82 5.72
CA LYS A 58 -0.30 -14.20 5.79
C LYS A 58 0.34 -14.54 7.13
N LYS A 59 1.02 -13.57 7.76
CA LYS A 59 1.70 -13.76 9.05
C LYS A 59 0.71 -13.93 10.21
N HIS A 60 -0.43 -13.25 10.14
CA HIS A 60 -1.48 -13.25 11.17
C HIS A 60 -2.68 -14.13 10.80
N LYS A 61 -2.44 -15.17 9.99
CA LYS A 61 -3.44 -16.13 9.57
C LYS A 61 -3.80 -17.12 10.68
#